data_AF-A0A969ECS9-F1
#
_entry.id   AF-A0A969ECS9-F1
#
_cell.length_a   1.000
_cell.length_b   1.000
_cell.length_c   1.000
_cell.angle_alpha   90.00
_cell.angle_beta   90.00
_cell.angle_gamma   90.00
#
_symmetry.space_group_name_H-M   'P 1'
#
loop_
_entity.id
_entity.type
_entity.pdbx_description
1 polymer ?
#
loop_
_entity_poly.entity_id
_entity_poly.type
_entity_poly.pdbx_seq_one_letter_code
_entity_poly.pdbx_strand_id
1 'polypeptide(L)'
;MPLKPSEILHALDHKQAEFQDFHQATLQVLEQYRQALVQVSQKSTPEMIAALADHSHTGGRPLEPLGNSLNWVIRSNLKWTSREQSLDWVRERLMGITTFAVDGSQIYPSKDISIPIGLVQVGWFENPHLPLGSYDKDVRLEVLSPEDLKPQDRGTPMDRLVNMHRFRMEVQRMIEFMEGHAHRTDCLVFLDGSLVATFAEKFDADCRQFYVQQLLNLLRASERLRVPLVAYIDTSRARDLIQLLQRLNQLPAAPSLTDAALLGGNMEWGDRTPLFRCDRQGENSHQAILQDYEDQAESIAFTYLKTHEGPPVRIELPVWVYEAGLHPTVLDFVRGEVIIGGGYPYVIETADRVAVLQAEDRQIFFRLLQEWAEKEDINLRFSRKMISKVLRRGN
;
A
#
# COMPACT_ATOMS: atom_id res chain seq x y z
N MET A 1 -22.85 -22.76 14.56
CA MET A 1 -23.52 -22.13 15.71
C MET A 1 -23.45 -20.63 15.52
N PRO A 2 -24.55 -19.89 15.69
CA PRO A 2 -24.49 -18.42 15.63
C PRO A 2 -23.72 -17.89 16.85
N LEU A 3 -22.85 -16.93 16.59
CA LEU A 3 -22.14 -16.14 17.60
C LEU A 3 -23.18 -15.46 18.53
N LYS A 4 -23.03 -15.56 19.85
CA LYS A 4 -23.94 -14.91 20.82
C LYS A 4 -23.32 -13.61 21.35
N PRO A 5 -23.88 -12.43 21.03
CA PRO A 5 -23.31 -11.15 21.45
C PRO A 5 -23.18 -11.01 22.98
N SER A 6 -24.11 -11.56 23.75
CA SER A 6 -24.10 -11.49 25.22
C SER A 6 -22.92 -12.24 25.85
N GLU A 7 -22.53 -13.38 25.28
CA GLU A 7 -21.37 -14.15 25.77
C GLU A 7 -20.06 -13.42 25.48
N ILE A 8 -19.98 -12.69 24.35
CA ILE A 8 -18.82 -11.84 24.03
C ILE A 8 -18.71 -10.68 25.01
N LEU A 9 -19.81 -9.94 25.24
CA LEU A 9 -19.81 -8.81 26.16
C LEU A 9 -19.39 -9.25 27.55
N HIS A 10 -19.93 -10.36 28.05
CA HIS A 10 -19.52 -10.91 29.35
C HIS A 10 -18.03 -11.27 29.39
N ALA A 11 -17.50 -11.88 28.34
CA ALA A 11 -16.08 -12.21 28.24
C ALA A 11 -15.18 -10.95 28.18
N LEU A 12 -15.65 -9.86 27.54
CA LEU A 12 -14.97 -8.57 27.50
C LEU A 12 -14.99 -7.89 28.87
N ASP A 13 -16.13 -7.90 29.56
CA ASP A 13 -16.27 -7.32 30.91
C ASP A 13 -15.31 -8.00 31.91
N HIS A 14 -15.19 -9.33 31.86
CA HIS A 14 -14.22 -10.07 32.69
C HIS A 14 -12.77 -9.72 32.40
N LYS A 15 -12.47 -9.20 31.20
CA LYS A 15 -11.11 -8.82 30.78
C LYS A 15 -10.87 -7.32 30.84
N GLN A 16 -11.83 -6.52 31.30
CA GLN A 16 -11.75 -5.05 31.26
C GLN A 16 -10.46 -4.50 31.87
N ALA A 17 -10.04 -5.01 33.03
CA ALA A 17 -8.79 -4.59 33.69
C ALA A 17 -7.55 -4.86 32.82
N GLU A 18 -7.47 -6.03 32.18
CA GLU A 18 -6.35 -6.37 31.28
C GLU A 18 -6.25 -5.38 30.10
N PHE A 19 -7.39 -4.96 29.52
CA PHE A 19 -7.43 -3.97 28.45
C PHE A 19 -7.04 -2.56 28.94
N GLN A 20 -7.46 -2.17 30.13
CA GLN A 20 -7.11 -0.88 30.73
C GLN A 20 -5.63 -0.80 31.05
N ASP A 21 -5.06 -1.84 31.67
CA ASP A 21 -3.64 -1.93 31.99
C ASP A 21 -2.79 -1.87 30.71
N PHE A 22 -3.18 -2.64 29.69
CA PHE A 22 -2.52 -2.61 28.39
C PHE A 22 -2.55 -1.21 27.75
N HIS A 23 -3.70 -0.52 27.82
CA HIS A 23 -3.85 0.83 27.30
C HIS A 23 -2.97 1.84 28.05
N GLN A 24 -2.98 1.80 29.39
CA GLN A 24 -2.20 2.71 30.22
C GLN A 24 -0.69 2.51 30.02
N ALA A 25 -0.23 1.26 29.96
CA ALA A 25 1.17 0.94 29.67
C ALA A 25 1.59 1.46 28.28
N THR A 26 0.72 1.29 27.28
CA THR A 26 0.96 1.78 25.91
C THR A 26 1.06 3.31 25.87
N LEU A 27 0.18 4.02 26.59
CA LEU A 27 0.22 5.49 26.68
C LEU A 27 1.49 6.00 27.36
N GLN A 28 1.92 5.36 28.45
CA GLN A 28 3.15 5.74 29.15
C GLN A 28 4.39 5.61 28.25
N VAL A 29 4.46 4.53 27.48
CA VAL A 29 5.54 4.34 26.49
C VAL A 29 5.43 5.38 25.39
N LEU A 30 4.25 5.61 24.82
CA LEU A 30 4.03 6.61 23.77
C LEU A 30 4.50 8.02 24.20
N GLU A 31 4.22 8.45 25.42
CA GLU A 31 4.65 9.75 25.92
C GLU A 31 6.18 9.87 26.03
N GLN A 32 6.89 8.80 26.44
CA GLN A 32 8.36 8.80 26.43
C GLN A 32 8.91 8.99 25.01
N TYR A 33 8.31 8.32 24.02
CA TYR A 33 8.70 8.48 22.61
C TYR A 33 8.38 9.88 22.07
N ARG A 34 7.25 10.48 22.45
CA ARG A 34 6.91 11.86 22.06
C ARG A 34 7.89 12.87 22.66
N GLN A 35 8.29 12.70 23.92
CA GLN A 35 9.30 13.55 24.54
C GLN A 35 10.65 13.44 23.83
N ALA A 36 11.07 12.21 23.47
CA ALA A 36 12.28 12.01 22.69
C ALA A 36 12.17 12.64 21.30
N LEU A 37 11.02 12.52 20.62
CA LEU A 37 10.78 13.16 19.33
C LEU A 37 10.93 14.69 19.42
N VAL A 38 10.40 15.34 20.46
CA VAL A 38 10.58 16.78 20.69
C VAL A 38 12.07 17.13 20.76
N GLN A 39 12.83 16.41 21.59
CA GLN A 39 14.27 16.65 21.78
C GLN A 39 15.08 16.42 20.50
N VAL A 40 14.82 15.31 19.81
CA VAL A 40 15.54 14.93 18.59
C VAL A 40 15.21 15.88 17.44
N SER A 41 13.95 16.34 17.33
CA SER A 41 13.53 17.26 16.27
C SER A 41 14.20 18.64 16.32
N GLN A 42 14.83 18.99 17.45
CA GLN A 42 15.59 20.24 17.60
C GLN A 42 17.03 20.13 17.08
N LYS A 43 17.53 18.92 16.82
CA LYS A 43 18.87 18.70 16.27
C LYS A 43 18.89 19.10 14.80
N SER A 44 20.00 19.69 14.36
CA SER A 44 20.25 19.98 12.95
C SER A 44 20.48 18.70 12.15
N THR A 45 20.28 18.76 10.82
CA THR A 45 20.53 17.61 9.94
C THR A 45 21.97 17.08 10.04
N PRO A 46 23.03 17.91 10.07
CA PRO A 46 24.40 17.40 10.24
C PRO A 46 24.62 16.68 11.57
N GLU A 47 24.06 17.18 12.67
CA GLU A 47 24.13 16.51 13.99
C GLU A 47 23.41 15.16 13.96
N MET A 48 22.26 15.10 13.30
CA MET A 48 21.50 13.86 13.11
C MET A 48 22.26 12.84 12.27
N ILE A 49 22.85 13.25 11.14
CA ILE A 49 23.67 12.38 10.29
C ILE A 49 24.87 11.85 11.08
N ALA A 50 25.56 12.71 11.83
CA ALA A 50 26.69 12.32 12.66
C ALA A 50 26.29 11.30 13.74
N ALA A 51 25.15 11.50 14.41
CA ALA A 51 24.65 10.57 15.43
C ALA A 51 24.24 9.19 14.86
N LEU A 52 23.93 9.12 13.56
CA LEU A 52 23.51 7.90 12.87
C LEU A 52 24.64 7.23 12.07
N ALA A 53 25.83 7.82 12.03
CA ALA A 53 26.94 7.34 11.19
C ALA A 53 27.36 5.92 11.55
N ASP A 54 27.43 5.61 12.84
CA ASP A 54 27.87 4.28 13.36
C ASP A 54 26.74 3.25 13.44
N HIS A 55 25.52 3.62 13.02
CA HIS A 55 24.35 2.76 13.11
C HIS A 55 23.94 2.27 11.72
N SER A 56 23.93 0.95 11.51
CA SER A 56 23.27 0.32 10.37
C SER A 56 21.77 0.17 10.64
N HIS A 57 20.94 0.28 9.60
CA HIS A 57 19.49 0.01 9.68
C HIS A 57 18.77 0.84 10.74
N THR A 58 18.76 2.16 10.55
CA THR A 58 18.19 3.11 11.51
C THR A 58 16.67 3.25 11.42
N GLY A 59 16.01 2.43 10.59
CA GLY A 59 14.59 2.57 10.23
C GLY A 59 14.42 3.58 9.09
N GLY A 60 14.88 4.81 9.30
CA GLY A 60 14.97 5.83 8.26
C GLY A 60 16.16 6.77 8.46
N ARG A 61 16.59 7.38 7.36
CA ARG A 61 17.64 8.42 7.36
C ARG A 61 17.08 9.74 6.83
N PRO A 62 17.39 10.89 7.43
CA PRO A 62 16.87 12.17 6.95
C PRO A 62 17.25 12.39 5.48
N LEU A 63 16.26 12.66 4.63
CA LEU A 63 16.45 13.03 3.23
C LEU A 63 16.19 14.52 3.02
N GLU A 64 15.14 15.04 3.66
CA GLU A 64 14.87 16.48 3.79
C GLU A 64 15.57 17.09 5.02
N PRO A 65 15.91 18.40 4.99
CA PRO A 65 16.43 19.11 6.15
C PRO A 65 15.44 19.09 7.35
N LEU A 66 15.92 18.71 8.53
CA LEU A 66 15.08 18.52 9.72
C LEU A 66 14.91 19.80 10.58
N GLY A 67 15.91 20.68 10.59
CA GLY A 67 16.06 21.75 11.59
C GLY A 67 14.98 22.85 11.62
N ASN A 68 14.01 22.82 10.71
CA ASN A 68 12.91 23.79 10.65
C ASN A 68 11.55 23.22 11.13
N SER A 69 11.48 21.93 11.48
CA SER A 69 10.21 21.23 11.73
C SER A 69 10.17 20.62 13.13
N LEU A 70 9.61 21.35 14.10
CA LEU A 70 9.38 20.83 15.44
C LEU A 70 8.50 19.57 15.38
N ASN A 71 8.84 18.56 16.18
CA ASN A 71 8.20 17.24 16.17
C ASN A 71 8.25 16.54 14.79
N TRP A 72 9.14 16.99 13.90
CA TRP A 72 9.17 16.59 12.50
C TRP A 72 7.83 16.77 11.79
N VAL A 73 7.10 17.84 12.11
CA VAL A 73 5.85 18.19 11.40
C VAL A 73 6.08 19.43 10.55
N ILE A 74 5.96 19.26 9.23
CA ILE A 74 5.90 20.33 8.23
C ILE A 74 4.44 20.68 8.03
N ARG A 75 4.08 21.91 8.38
CA ARG A 75 2.71 22.41 8.32
C ARG A 75 2.29 22.70 6.89
N SER A 76 1.13 22.18 6.48
CA SER A 76 0.54 22.50 5.17
C SER A 76 -0.03 23.91 5.14
N ASN A 77 -0.52 24.39 6.28
CA ASN A 77 -1.31 25.62 6.44
C ASN A 77 -2.57 25.66 5.56
N LEU A 78 -3.03 24.50 5.07
CA LEU A 78 -4.27 24.39 4.30
C LEU A 78 -5.46 24.50 5.26
N LYS A 79 -6.29 25.52 5.04
CA LYS A 79 -7.50 25.76 5.82
C LYS A 79 -8.62 26.15 4.87
N TRP A 80 -9.74 25.44 4.97
CA TRP A 80 -10.93 25.70 4.18
C TRP A 80 -12.14 25.85 5.10
N THR A 81 -13.01 26.79 4.76
CA THR A 81 -14.28 27.01 5.50
C THR A 81 -15.43 26.21 4.90
N SER A 82 -15.25 25.58 3.74
CA SER A 82 -16.24 24.74 3.08
C SER A 82 -15.59 23.68 2.17
N ARG A 83 -16.34 22.63 1.84
CA ARG A 83 -15.93 21.62 0.84
C ARG A 83 -15.75 22.22 -0.55
N GLU A 84 -16.49 23.27 -0.88
CA GLU A 84 -16.34 23.97 -2.18
C GLU A 84 -14.94 24.58 -2.31
N GLN A 85 -14.46 25.27 -1.28
CA GLN A 85 -13.10 25.85 -1.28
C GLN A 85 -12.01 24.77 -1.37
N SER A 86 -12.20 23.63 -0.71
CA SER A 86 -11.24 22.53 -0.85
C SER A 86 -11.23 22.00 -2.28
N LEU A 87 -12.40 21.90 -2.93
CA LEU A 87 -12.50 21.47 -4.34
C LEU A 87 -11.95 22.52 -5.32
N ASP A 88 -12.03 23.81 -5.00
CA ASP A 88 -11.38 24.88 -5.77
C ASP A 88 -9.86 24.71 -5.73
N TRP A 89 -9.29 24.48 -4.54
CA TRP A 89 -7.87 24.16 -4.39
C TRP A 89 -7.47 22.89 -5.17
N VAL A 90 -8.32 21.85 -5.14
CA VAL A 90 -8.10 20.64 -5.96
C VAL A 90 -8.03 20.99 -7.44
N ARG A 91 -8.96 21.81 -7.95
CA ARG A 91 -8.96 22.21 -9.36
C ARG A 91 -7.70 22.98 -9.74
N GLU A 92 -7.17 23.83 -8.85
CA GLU A 92 -5.90 24.53 -9.09
C GLU A 92 -4.69 23.59 -9.16
N ARG A 93 -4.73 22.47 -8.42
CA ARG A 93 -3.59 21.52 -8.33
C ARG A 93 -3.66 20.37 -9.32
N LEU A 94 -4.84 19.84 -9.59
CA LEU A 94 -5.02 18.62 -10.38
C LEU A 94 -5.53 18.85 -11.80
N MET A 95 -6.05 20.03 -12.15
CA MET A 95 -6.57 20.22 -13.51
C MET A 95 -5.50 19.96 -14.59
N GLY A 96 -5.77 19.00 -15.47
CA GLY A 96 -4.83 18.56 -16.51
C GLY A 96 -3.72 17.63 -16.03
N ILE A 97 -3.73 17.23 -14.76
CA ILE A 97 -2.82 16.23 -14.20
C ILE A 97 -3.48 14.86 -14.28
N THR A 98 -2.81 13.91 -14.92
CA THR A 98 -3.31 12.54 -15.04
C THR A 98 -2.91 11.69 -13.83
N THR A 99 -3.87 11.28 -13.01
CA THR A 99 -3.65 10.26 -11.98
C THR A 99 -4.00 8.88 -12.52
N PHE A 100 -3.24 7.87 -12.10
CA PHE A 100 -3.41 6.50 -12.56
C PHE A 100 -3.26 5.51 -11.41
N ALA A 101 -4.15 4.53 -11.30
CA ALA A 101 -4.02 3.42 -10.37
C ALA A 101 -4.51 2.11 -11.01
N VAL A 102 -4.00 1.00 -10.48
CA VAL A 102 -4.40 -0.35 -10.85
C VAL A 102 -4.67 -1.13 -9.57
N ASP A 103 -5.72 -1.94 -9.58
CA ASP A 103 -5.99 -2.93 -8.54
C ASP A 103 -6.46 -4.24 -9.18
N GLY A 104 -6.55 -5.30 -8.39
CA GLY A 104 -6.81 -6.64 -8.86
C GLY A 104 -7.80 -7.42 -8.01
N SER A 105 -8.53 -8.31 -8.68
CA SER A 105 -9.45 -9.25 -8.09
C SER A 105 -9.24 -10.64 -8.69
N GLN A 106 -9.63 -11.68 -7.94
CA GLN A 106 -9.32 -13.04 -8.30
C GLN A 106 -10.38 -14.07 -7.89
N ILE A 107 -10.40 -15.18 -8.62
CA ILE A 107 -11.10 -16.42 -8.29
C ILE A 107 -10.03 -17.48 -8.02
N TYR A 108 -9.97 -17.93 -6.78
CA TYR A 108 -9.05 -18.99 -6.36
C TYR A 108 -9.50 -20.37 -6.89
N PRO A 109 -8.55 -21.29 -7.13
CA PRO A 109 -8.84 -22.68 -7.41
C PRO A 109 -9.70 -23.30 -6.29
N SER A 110 -10.80 -23.93 -6.69
CA SER A 110 -11.72 -24.58 -5.76
C SER A 110 -11.57 -26.10 -5.78
N LYS A 111 -11.65 -26.72 -4.60
CA LYS A 111 -11.76 -28.18 -4.45
C LYS A 111 -13.06 -28.75 -5.03
N ASP A 112 -14.03 -27.88 -5.32
CA ASP A 112 -15.29 -28.27 -5.96
C ASP A 112 -15.13 -28.51 -7.47
N ILE A 113 -13.94 -28.32 -8.05
CA ILE A 113 -13.63 -28.53 -9.47
C ILE A 113 -12.49 -29.56 -9.58
N SER A 114 -12.60 -30.51 -10.50
CA SER A 114 -11.59 -31.57 -10.65
C SER A 114 -10.25 -31.10 -11.24
N ILE A 115 -10.24 -29.96 -11.92
CA ILE A 115 -9.06 -29.38 -12.54
C ILE A 115 -8.77 -28.05 -11.83
N PRO A 116 -7.53 -27.82 -11.34
CA PRO A 116 -7.17 -26.56 -10.72
C PRO A 116 -7.20 -25.45 -11.78
N ILE A 117 -8.01 -24.43 -11.54
CA ILE A 117 -8.17 -23.29 -12.42
C ILE A 117 -8.42 -22.04 -11.58
N GLY A 118 -7.80 -20.94 -11.97
CA GLY A 118 -8.00 -19.63 -11.36
C GLY A 118 -8.40 -18.60 -12.40
N LEU A 119 -8.86 -17.45 -11.92
CA LEU A 119 -9.05 -16.25 -12.73
C LEU A 119 -8.42 -15.08 -12.00
N VAL A 120 -7.63 -14.28 -12.70
CA VAL A 120 -7.12 -12.99 -12.24
C VAL A 120 -7.68 -11.93 -13.17
N GLN A 121 -8.13 -10.83 -12.57
CA GLN A 121 -8.55 -9.63 -13.28
C GLN A 121 -7.87 -8.43 -12.64
N VAL A 122 -7.31 -7.54 -13.44
CA VAL A 122 -6.88 -6.22 -12.99
C VAL A 122 -7.76 -5.16 -13.64
N GLY A 123 -8.13 -4.16 -12.86
CA GLY A 123 -8.85 -2.98 -13.31
C GLY A 123 -7.98 -1.75 -13.09
N TRP A 124 -8.04 -0.80 -14.02
CA TRP A 124 -7.33 0.46 -13.87
C TRP A 124 -8.24 1.65 -14.10
N PHE A 125 -7.81 2.79 -13.56
CA PHE A 125 -8.48 4.07 -13.72
C PHE A 125 -7.45 5.16 -14.03
N GLU A 126 -7.66 5.86 -15.13
CA GLU A 126 -6.87 7.00 -15.58
C GLU A 126 -7.75 8.25 -15.56
N ASN A 127 -7.35 9.24 -14.77
CA ASN A 127 -8.09 10.49 -14.63
C ASN A 127 -7.22 11.70 -14.95
N PRO A 128 -7.34 12.27 -16.16
CA PRO A 128 -6.68 13.51 -16.57
C PRO A 128 -7.18 14.78 -15.88
N HIS A 129 -8.26 14.70 -15.07
CA HIS A 129 -8.88 15.84 -14.39
C HIS A 129 -9.25 16.99 -15.32
N LEU A 130 -9.75 16.67 -16.51
CA LEU A 130 -10.19 17.67 -17.48
C LEU A 130 -11.58 18.22 -17.10
N PRO A 131 -11.89 19.49 -17.43
CA PRO A 131 -13.17 20.12 -17.07
C PRO A 131 -14.42 19.38 -17.57
N LEU A 132 -14.30 18.63 -18.67
CA LEU A 132 -15.39 17.84 -19.25
C LEU A 132 -15.63 16.51 -18.50
N GLY A 133 -14.76 16.16 -17.55
CA GLY A 133 -14.89 14.94 -16.74
C GLY A 133 -14.59 13.64 -17.48
N SER A 134 -13.86 13.70 -18.60
CA SER A 134 -13.42 12.50 -19.33
C SER A 134 -12.36 11.74 -18.53
N TYR A 135 -12.53 10.44 -18.40
CA TYR A 135 -11.60 9.49 -17.79
C TYR A 135 -11.55 8.21 -18.63
N ASP A 136 -10.50 7.41 -18.45
CA ASP A 136 -10.40 6.07 -19.02
C ASP A 136 -10.40 5.01 -17.91
N LYS A 137 -11.08 3.90 -18.16
CA LYS A 137 -11.12 2.75 -17.25
C LYS A 137 -11.42 1.50 -18.02
N ASP A 138 -10.69 0.45 -17.72
CA ASP A 138 -10.85 -0.83 -18.39
C ASP A 138 -10.27 -1.95 -17.52
N VAL A 139 -10.45 -3.20 -17.96
CA VAL A 139 -10.04 -4.41 -17.27
C VAL A 139 -9.22 -5.31 -18.17
N ARG A 140 -8.32 -6.09 -17.56
CA ARG A 140 -7.57 -7.16 -18.21
C ARG A 140 -7.69 -8.42 -17.38
N LEU A 141 -8.05 -9.54 -18.02
CA LEU A 141 -8.21 -10.83 -17.37
C LEU A 141 -7.18 -11.85 -17.86
N GLU A 142 -6.81 -12.78 -16.98
CA GLU A 142 -5.96 -13.94 -17.24
C GLU A 142 -6.59 -15.17 -16.57
N VAL A 143 -6.85 -16.22 -17.35
CA VAL A 143 -7.28 -17.52 -16.82
C VAL A 143 -6.03 -18.32 -16.47
N LEU A 144 -5.93 -18.77 -15.22
CA LEU A 144 -4.78 -19.53 -14.73
C LEU A 144 -5.02 -21.03 -14.89
N SER A 145 -4.19 -21.66 -15.71
CA SER A 145 -4.25 -23.09 -16.01
C SER A 145 -3.61 -23.95 -14.89
N PRO A 146 -3.74 -25.28 -14.95
CA PRO A 146 -3.04 -26.17 -14.03
C PRO A 146 -1.52 -26.00 -14.02
N GLU A 147 -0.91 -25.64 -15.15
CA GLU A 147 0.54 -25.44 -15.21
C GLU A 147 0.95 -24.11 -14.55
N ASP A 148 0.14 -23.05 -14.70
CA ASP A 148 0.34 -21.78 -13.99
C ASP A 148 0.18 -21.92 -12.47
N LEU A 149 -0.67 -22.87 -12.05
CA LEU A 149 -0.96 -23.16 -10.65
C LEU A 149 -0.11 -24.29 -10.06
N LYS A 150 0.93 -24.71 -10.76
CA LYS A 150 1.84 -25.76 -10.33
C LYS A 150 2.97 -25.16 -9.49
N PRO A 151 3.02 -25.43 -8.18
CA PRO A 151 4.04 -24.84 -7.34
C PRO A 151 5.40 -25.48 -7.63
N GLN A 152 6.46 -24.66 -7.66
CA GLN A 152 7.83 -25.14 -7.84
C GLN A 152 8.33 -25.91 -6.60
N ASP A 153 7.88 -25.51 -5.41
CA ASP A 153 8.11 -26.21 -4.15
C ASP A 153 6.80 -26.76 -3.57
N ARG A 154 6.84 -27.94 -2.94
CA ARG A 154 5.66 -28.65 -2.40
C ARG A 154 4.91 -27.88 -1.31
N GLY A 155 5.49 -26.80 -0.78
CA GLY A 155 4.91 -25.96 0.27
C GLY A 155 4.08 -24.76 -0.22
N THR A 156 4.19 -24.34 -1.49
CA THR A 156 3.56 -23.10 -1.95
C THR A 156 2.07 -23.29 -2.22
N PRO A 157 1.16 -22.59 -1.51
CA PRO A 157 -0.27 -22.69 -1.76
C PRO A 157 -0.64 -22.16 -3.14
N MET A 158 -1.58 -22.79 -3.85
CA MET A 158 -2.08 -22.30 -5.15
C MET A 158 -2.61 -20.86 -5.05
N ASP A 159 -3.25 -20.50 -3.93
CA ASP A 159 -3.72 -19.13 -3.68
C ASP A 159 -2.58 -18.10 -3.73
N ARG A 160 -1.36 -18.48 -3.32
CA ARG A 160 -0.18 -17.62 -3.41
C ARG A 160 0.22 -17.39 -4.87
N LEU A 161 0.17 -18.42 -5.71
CA LEU A 161 0.45 -18.31 -7.15
C LEU A 161 -0.55 -17.37 -7.82
N VAL A 162 -1.85 -17.50 -7.50
CA VAL A 162 -2.89 -16.57 -7.98
C VAL A 162 -2.56 -15.13 -7.59
N ASN A 163 -2.18 -14.89 -6.33
CA ASN A 163 -1.82 -13.56 -5.85
C ASN A 163 -0.56 -13.00 -6.54
N MET A 164 0.41 -13.85 -6.86
CA MET A 164 1.60 -13.47 -7.62
C MET A 164 1.24 -13.06 -9.05
N HIS A 165 0.39 -13.82 -9.75
CA HIS A 165 -0.09 -13.46 -11.08
C HIS A 165 -0.83 -12.12 -11.07
N ARG A 166 -1.71 -11.91 -10.08
CA ARG A 166 -2.41 -10.62 -9.87
C ARG A 166 -1.42 -9.47 -9.70
N PHE A 167 -0.46 -9.61 -8.78
CA PHE A 167 0.52 -8.57 -8.51
C PHE A 167 1.39 -8.23 -9.73
N ARG A 168 1.80 -9.25 -10.50
CA ARG A 168 2.52 -9.04 -11.77
C ARG A 168 1.68 -8.26 -12.77
N MET A 169 0.39 -8.60 -12.92
CA MET A 169 -0.51 -7.89 -13.85
C MET A 169 -0.71 -6.43 -13.45
N GLU A 170 -0.85 -6.15 -12.14
CA GLU A 170 -0.95 -4.79 -11.60
C GLU A 170 0.31 -3.97 -11.94
N VAL A 171 1.48 -4.52 -11.60
CA VAL A 171 2.78 -3.89 -11.86
C VAL A 171 3.01 -3.67 -13.35
N GLN A 172 2.73 -4.67 -14.18
CA GLN A 172 2.88 -4.55 -15.63
C GLN A 172 2.01 -3.42 -16.18
N ARG A 173 0.74 -3.33 -15.75
CA ARG A 173 -0.16 -2.27 -16.24
C ARG A 173 0.29 -0.88 -15.80
N MET A 174 0.81 -0.72 -14.58
CA MET A 174 1.44 0.53 -14.13
C MET A 174 2.64 0.91 -15.01
N ILE A 175 3.51 -0.04 -15.33
CA ILE A 175 4.67 0.20 -16.21
C ILE A 175 4.22 0.59 -17.61
N GLU A 176 3.23 -0.10 -18.19
CA GLU A 176 2.67 0.23 -19.51
C GLU A 176 2.10 1.67 -19.54
N PHE A 177 1.45 2.12 -18.47
CA PHE A 177 1.01 3.51 -18.34
C PHE A 177 2.20 4.48 -18.34
N MET A 178 3.25 4.18 -17.56
CA MET A 178 4.46 5.01 -17.52
C MET A 178 5.15 5.07 -18.90
N GLU A 179 5.15 3.98 -19.66
CA GLU A 179 5.72 3.94 -21.01
C GLU A 179 4.94 4.82 -21.99
N GLY A 180 3.61 4.83 -21.90
CA GLY A 180 2.75 5.74 -22.67
C GLY A 180 2.88 7.22 -22.28
N HIS A 181 3.43 7.50 -21.10
CA HIS A 181 3.57 8.84 -20.51
C HIS A 181 5.03 9.22 -20.19
N ALA A 182 5.99 8.60 -20.88
CA ALA A 182 7.41 8.81 -20.59
C ALA A 182 7.80 10.29 -20.58
N HIS A 183 8.53 10.70 -19.54
CA HIS A 183 9.06 12.03 -19.29
C HIS A 183 8.00 13.13 -19.06
N ARG A 184 6.74 12.75 -18.88
CA ARG A 184 5.68 13.68 -18.47
C ARG A 184 5.74 13.96 -16.97
N THR A 185 5.61 15.23 -16.61
CA THR A 185 5.58 15.70 -15.21
C THR A 185 4.17 15.99 -14.71
N ASP A 186 3.19 15.89 -15.61
CA ASP A 186 1.75 16.10 -15.37
C ASP A 186 1.01 14.77 -15.23
N CYS A 187 1.67 13.76 -14.68
CA CYS A 187 1.07 12.48 -14.33
C CYS A 187 1.60 11.92 -13.01
N LEU A 188 0.79 11.12 -12.32
CA LEU A 188 1.15 10.45 -11.07
C LEU A 188 0.55 9.04 -11.02
N VAL A 189 1.40 8.04 -10.83
CA VAL A 189 0.99 6.65 -10.61
C VAL A 189 0.84 6.38 -9.12
N PHE A 190 -0.27 5.77 -8.73
CA PHE A 190 -0.55 5.30 -7.38
C PHE A 190 -0.44 3.77 -7.31
N LEU A 191 0.31 3.30 -6.33
CA LEU A 191 0.32 1.92 -5.87
C LEU A 191 -0.45 1.86 -4.54
N ASP A 192 -1.47 1.01 -4.45
CA ASP A 192 -2.10 0.70 -3.16
C ASP A 192 -1.26 -0.33 -2.40
N GLY A 193 -0.64 0.09 -1.31
CA GLY A 193 0.34 -0.70 -0.57
C GLY A 193 1.75 -0.12 -0.64
N SER A 194 2.75 -0.97 -0.39
CA SER A 194 4.12 -0.53 -0.10
C SER A 194 5.10 -0.87 -1.23
N LEU A 195 6.05 0.03 -1.45
CA LEU A 195 7.23 -0.20 -2.29
C LEU A 195 8.29 -1.06 -1.60
N VAL A 196 8.11 -1.35 -0.31
CA VAL A 196 8.99 -2.22 0.48
C VAL A 196 8.27 -3.54 0.78
N ALA A 197 8.75 -4.63 0.20
CA ALA A 197 8.15 -5.97 0.28
C ALA A 197 8.28 -6.67 1.65
N THR A 198 8.18 -5.96 2.78
CA THR A 198 8.31 -6.55 4.13
C THR A 198 7.31 -7.69 4.35
N PHE A 199 6.13 -7.65 3.73
CA PHE A 199 5.16 -8.76 3.80
C PHE A 199 5.71 -10.08 3.23
N ALA A 200 6.66 -10.01 2.31
CA ALA A 200 7.26 -11.15 1.64
C ALA A 200 8.43 -11.78 2.42
N GLU A 201 8.90 -11.15 3.51
CA GLU A 201 9.94 -11.72 4.40
C GLU A 201 9.52 -13.07 5.02
N LYS A 202 8.20 -13.30 5.13
CA LYS A 202 7.61 -14.52 5.71
C LYS A 202 7.37 -15.62 4.67
N PHE A 203 7.66 -15.35 3.39
CA PHE A 203 7.51 -16.31 2.32
C PHE A 203 8.82 -17.08 2.07
N ASP A 204 8.72 -18.15 1.30
CA ASP A 204 9.88 -18.85 0.76
C ASP A 204 10.70 -17.95 -0.17
N ALA A 205 11.96 -18.32 -0.41
CA ALA A 205 12.92 -17.50 -1.14
C ALA A 205 12.44 -17.11 -2.55
N ASP A 206 11.82 -18.05 -3.28
CA ASP A 206 11.34 -17.83 -4.64
C ASP A 206 10.17 -16.83 -4.67
N CYS A 207 9.19 -17.01 -3.77
CA CYS A 207 8.08 -16.07 -3.64
C CYS A 207 8.58 -14.69 -3.18
N ARG A 208 9.51 -14.63 -2.24
CA ARG A 208 10.13 -13.38 -1.77
C ARG A 208 10.81 -12.66 -2.93
N GLN A 209 11.67 -13.35 -3.67
CA GLN A 209 12.39 -12.81 -4.82
C GLN A 209 11.42 -12.32 -5.90
N PHE A 210 10.32 -13.03 -6.15
CA PHE A 210 9.31 -12.60 -7.11
C PHE A 210 8.72 -11.21 -6.78
N TYR A 211 8.24 -11.01 -5.55
CA TYR A 211 7.64 -9.72 -5.16
C TYR A 211 8.67 -8.58 -5.21
N VAL A 212 9.89 -8.85 -4.75
CA VAL A 212 11.01 -7.91 -4.85
C VAL A 212 11.27 -7.55 -6.31
N GLN A 213 11.35 -8.53 -7.22
CA GLN A 213 11.62 -8.29 -8.63
C GLN A 213 10.54 -7.43 -9.30
N GLN A 214 9.25 -7.65 -8.97
CA GLN A 214 8.17 -6.83 -9.51
C GLN A 214 8.27 -5.37 -9.03
N LEU A 215 8.54 -5.14 -7.75
CA LEU A 215 8.73 -3.79 -7.21
C LEU A 215 10.00 -3.12 -7.76
N LEU A 216 11.08 -3.87 -7.98
CA LEU A 216 12.28 -3.38 -8.65
C LEU A 216 11.99 -2.91 -10.07
N ASN A 217 11.23 -3.70 -10.84
CA ASN A 217 10.84 -3.33 -12.20
C ASN A 217 10.02 -2.03 -12.19
N LEU A 218 9.12 -1.87 -11.22
CA LEU A 218 8.30 -0.67 -11.07
C LEU A 218 9.13 0.57 -10.70
N LEU A 219 10.04 0.45 -9.72
CA LEU A 219 10.96 1.52 -9.30
C LEU A 219 11.86 1.97 -10.47
N ARG A 220 12.51 1.01 -11.14
CA ARG A 220 13.36 1.27 -12.30
C ARG A 220 12.59 1.88 -13.46
N ALA A 221 11.35 1.46 -13.70
CA ALA A 221 10.50 2.05 -14.72
C ALA A 221 10.16 3.51 -14.40
N SER A 222 9.73 3.80 -13.17
CA SER A 222 9.45 5.17 -12.72
C SER A 222 10.68 6.07 -12.86
N GLU A 223 11.85 5.61 -12.44
CA GLU A 223 13.10 6.38 -12.55
C GLU A 223 13.54 6.60 -14.00
N ARG A 224 13.59 5.54 -14.81
CA ARG A 224 14.02 5.59 -16.22
C ARG A 224 13.09 6.46 -17.06
N LEU A 225 11.78 6.28 -16.89
CA LEU A 225 10.74 6.97 -17.65
C LEU A 225 10.40 8.34 -17.04
N ARG A 226 10.94 8.66 -15.86
CA ARG A 226 10.69 9.93 -15.15
C ARG A 226 9.20 10.22 -14.92
N VAL A 227 8.42 9.17 -14.64
CA VAL A 227 6.99 9.27 -14.29
C VAL A 227 6.85 9.09 -12.77
N PRO A 228 6.38 10.10 -12.03
CA PRO A 228 6.21 10.02 -10.58
C PRO A 228 5.36 8.84 -10.14
N LEU A 229 5.82 8.16 -9.08
CA LEU A 229 5.16 7.03 -8.44
C LEU A 229 5.00 7.32 -6.95
N VAL A 230 3.84 7.01 -6.40
CA VAL A 230 3.59 7.00 -4.96
C VAL A 230 2.94 5.69 -4.53
N ALA A 231 3.43 5.12 -3.46
CA ALA A 231 2.76 4.09 -2.70
C ALA A 231 1.95 4.75 -1.59
N TYR A 232 0.67 4.43 -1.50
CA TYR A 232 -0.24 4.93 -0.46
C TYR A 232 -0.54 3.81 0.53
N ILE A 233 -0.22 4.02 1.81
CA ILE A 233 -0.45 3.05 2.88
C ILE A 233 -1.28 3.72 3.98
N ASP A 234 -2.58 3.45 3.97
CA ASP A 234 -3.55 4.04 4.90
C ASP A 234 -3.28 3.64 6.37
N THR A 235 -3.40 2.35 6.67
CA THR A 235 -3.17 1.82 8.02
C THR A 235 -1.75 1.26 8.18
N SER A 236 -0.76 2.15 8.16
CA SER A 236 0.65 1.75 8.27
C SER A 236 1.00 1.23 9.67
N ARG A 237 1.58 0.02 9.72
CA ARG A 237 2.17 -0.57 10.94
C ARG A 237 3.69 -0.38 11.01
N ALA A 238 4.25 0.51 10.20
CA ALA A 238 5.68 0.76 10.19
C ALA A 238 6.17 1.40 11.51
N ARG A 239 7.45 1.18 11.80
CA ARG A 239 8.13 1.48 13.07
C ARG A 239 9.51 2.09 12.82
N ASP A 240 9.66 2.80 11.71
CA ASP A 240 10.94 3.30 11.20
C ASP A 240 11.39 4.51 12.00
N LEU A 241 10.47 5.42 12.31
CA LEU A 241 10.77 6.56 13.19
C LEU A 241 10.93 6.12 14.64
N ILE A 242 10.18 5.10 15.08
CA ILE A 242 10.37 4.49 16.41
C ILE A 242 11.78 3.90 16.53
N GLN A 243 12.21 3.11 15.55
CA GLN A 243 13.56 2.55 15.53
C GLN A 243 14.61 3.65 15.48
N LEU A 244 14.38 4.70 14.67
CA LEU A 244 15.26 5.86 14.59
C LEU A 244 15.43 6.52 15.98
N LEU A 245 14.34 6.77 16.68
CA LEU A 245 14.38 7.35 18.03
C LEU A 245 15.07 6.42 19.05
N GLN A 246 14.89 5.10 18.95
CA GLN A 246 15.60 4.12 19.78
C GLN A 246 17.11 4.10 19.53
N ARG A 247 17.58 4.42 18.32
CA ARG A 247 19.02 4.54 18.02
C ARG A 247 19.61 5.82 18.59
N LEU A 248 18.82 6.88 18.65
CA LEU A 248 19.27 8.20 19.09
C LEU A 248 19.15 8.42 20.61
N ASN A 249 18.26 7.66 21.27
CA ASN A 249 17.92 7.80 22.68
C ASN A 249 17.77 6.42 23.33
N GLN A 250 18.05 6.33 24.64
CA GLN A 250 17.79 5.11 25.41
C GLN A 250 16.29 5.01 25.75
N LEU A 251 15.51 4.43 24.83
CA LEU A 251 14.06 4.28 24.96
C LEU A 251 13.67 2.83 25.27
N PRO A 252 12.54 2.60 25.99
CA PRO A 252 12.07 1.24 26.28
C PRO A 252 11.61 0.53 25.00
N ALA A 253 11.68 -0.80 25.01
CA ALA A 253 11.14 -1.61 23.92
C ALA A 253 9.62 -1.36 23.75
N ALA A 254 9.19 -1.10 22.52
CA ALA A 254 7.82 -0.71 22.21
C ALA A 254 7.26 -1.49 21.00
N PRO A 255 7.14 -2.83 21.08
CA PRO A 255 6.81 -3.68 19.93
C PRO A 255 5.43 -3.39 19.31
N SER A 256 4.49 -2.89 20.10
CA SER A 256 3.13 -2.53 19.68
C SER A 256 3.00 -1.10 19.15
N LEU A 257 3.99 -0.24 19.39
CA LEU A 257 3.93 1.17 18.97
C LEU A 257 4.28 1.28 17.48
N THR A 258 3.54 2.12 16.76
CA THR A 258 3.75 2.41 15.32
C THR A 258 4.03 3.89 15.09
N ASP A 259 4.69 4.22 13.99
CA ASP A 259 5.02 5.61 13.65
C ASP A 259 3.76 6.46 13.48
N ALA A 260 2.70 5.89 12.91
CA ALA A 260 1.42 6.58 12.76
C ALA A 260 0.81 6.95 14.13
N ALA A 261 0.91 6.07 15.13
CA ALA A 261 0.45 6.36 16.49
C ALA A 261 1.34 7.43 17.19
N LEU A 262 2.65 7.40 16.95
CA LEU A 262 3.59 8.40 17.44
C LEU A 262 3.24 9.81 16.95
N LEU A 263 3.00 9.95 15.65
CA LEU A 263 2.81 11.23 14.97
C LEU A 263 1.38 11.80 15.07
N GLY A 264 0.37 10.93 15.15
CA GLY A 264 -1.02 11.33 14.88
C GLY A 264 -1.61 12.41 15.78
N GLY A 265 -1.09 12.59 17.00
CA GLY A 265 -1.54 13.63 17.94
C GLY A 265 -1.06 15.04 17.60
N ASN A 266 -0.07 15.19 16.73
CA ASN A 266 0.61 16.47 16.46
C ASN A 266 0.36 17.04 15.05
N MET A 267 -0.40 16.33 14.22
CA MET A 267 -0.60 16.67 12.81
C MET A 267 -2.03 17.11 12.53
N GLU A 268 -2.18 18.24 11.84
CA GLU A 268 -3.44 18.70 11.26
C GLU A 268 -3.58 18.16 9.83
N TRP A 269 -4.80 18.17 9.28
CA TRP A 269 -5.04 17.71 7.91
C TRP A 269 -4.09 18.42 6.93
N GLY A 270 -3.51 17.64 6.02
CA GLY A 270 -2.53 18.09 5.05
C GLY A 270 -1.10 18.18 5.58
N ASP A 271 -0.87 18.24 6.89
CA ASP A 271 0.49 18.24 7.46
C ASP A 271 1.24 16.97 7.08
N ARG A 272 2.56 17.06 7.01
CA ARG A 272 3.42 15.92 6.71
C ARG A 272 4.67 15.89 7.57
N THR A 273 5.37 14.75 7.59
CA THR A 273 6.75 14.73 8.07
C THR A 273 7.73 15.15 6.96
N PRO A 274 8.98 15.52 7.30
CA PRO A 274 10.08 15.46 6.35
C PRO A 274 10.15 14.08 5.67
N LEU A 275 10.71 14.05 4.46
CA LEU A 275 11.08 12.80 3.81
C LEU A 275 12.29 12.17 4.50
N PHE A 276 12.19 10.86 4.68
CA PHE A 276 13.27 10.01 5.14
C PHE A 276 13.57 8.99 4.04
N ARG A 277 14.83 8.71 3.78
CA ARG A 277 15.23 7.52 3.04
C ARG A 277 14.94 6.30 3.90
N CYS A 278 14.34 5.28 3.31
CA CYS A 278 14.04 4.01 3.96
C CYS A 278 15.35 3.28 4.30
N ASP A 279 15.56 2.94 5.57
CA ASP A 279 16.73 2.16 6.03
C ASP A 279 16.26 1.11 7.05
N ARG A 280 15.28 0.30 6.65
CA ARG A 280 14.61 -0.66 7.53
C ARG A 280 15.48 -1.89 7.80
N GLN A 281 15.44 -2.37 9.04
CA GLN A 281 15.89 -3.71 9.40
C GLN A 281 14.78 -4.73 9.07
N GLY A 282 15.16 -5.96 8.70
CA GLY A 282 14.22 -7.07 8.54
C GLY A 282 13.64 -7.54 9.88
N GLU A 283 12.44 -8.14 9.87
CA GLU A 283 11.85 -8.72 11.09
C GLU A 283 12.59 -10.01 11.52
N ASN A 284 12.73 -10.23 12.82
CA ASN A 284 13.03 -11.54 13.43
C ASN A 284 14.17 -12.34 12.77
N SER A 285 15.39 -11.79 12.75
CA SER A 285 16.60 -12.47 12.27
C SER A 285 16.67 -12.72 10.75
N HIS A 286 15.75 -12.15 9.97
CA HIS A 286 15.85 -12.15 8.50
C HIS A 286 16.74 -10.98 8.04
N GLN A 287 17.48 -11.19 6.95
CA GLN A 287 18.15 -10.09 6.25
C GLN A 287 17.13 -9.02 5.90
N ALA A 288 17.52 -7.74 6.00
CA ALA A 288 16.64 -6.64 5.65
C ALA A 288 16.16 -6.81 4.19
N ILE A 289 14.85 -6.81 3.95
CA ILE A 289 14.28 -7.02 2.62
C ILE A 289 14.86 -6.06 1.56
N LEU A 290 15.29 -4.86 1.98
CA LEU A 290 15.94 -3.88 1.12
C LEU A 290 17.29 -4.37 0.54
N GLN A 291 17.96 -5.34 1.15
CA GLN A 291 19.18 -5.93 0.60
C GLN A 291 18.89 -6.74 -0.68
N ASP A 292 17.67 -7.25 -0.83
CA ASP A 292 17.23 -7.94 -2.05
C ASP A 292 16.92 -6.95 -3.19
N TYR A 293 16.94 -5.64 -2.94
CA TYR A 293 16.56 -4.60 -3.92
C TYR A 293 17.73 -4.14 -4.81
N GLU A 294 18.85 -4.85 -4.86
CA GLU A 294 19.96 -4.58 -5.80
C GLU A 294 20.38 -3.09 -5.82
N ASP A 295 20.38 -2.44 -7.00
CA ASP A 295 20.70 -1.02 -7.20
C ASP A 295 19.66 -0.06 -6.59
N GLN A 296 18.47 -0.55 -6.25
CA GLN A 296 17.36 0.23 -5.70
C GLN A 296 17.22 0.11 -4.17
N ALA A 297 18.18 -0.53 -3.49
CA ALA A 297 18.16 -0.73 -2.03
C ALA A 297 18.04 0.57 -1.23
N GLU A 298 18.55 1.68 -1.77
CA GLU A 298 18.51 3.01 -1.17
C GLU A 298 17.56 3.99 -1.89
N SER A 299 16.76 3.50 -2.83
CA SER A 299 15.98 4.33 -3.75
C SER A 299 14.55 4.60 -3.30
N ILE A 300 14.19 4.23 -2.08
CA ILE A 300 12.84 4.44 -1.52
C ILE A 300 12.91 5.49 -0.41
N ALA A 301 12.09 6.53 -0.53
CA ALA A 301 11.82 7.50 0.51
C ALA A 301 10.42 7.32 1.07
N PHE A 302 10.20 7.76 2.31
CA PHE A 302 8.89 7.78 2.94
C PHE A 302 8.64 9.08 3.71
N THR A 303 7.37 9.45 3.79
CA THR A 303 6.85 10.51 4.67
C THR A 303 5.49 10.07 5.23
N TYR A 304 5.09 10.63 6.36
CA TYR A 304 3.73 10.48 6.86
C TYR A 304 2.92 11.72 6.49
N LEU A 305 1.71 11.53 5.98
CA LEU A 305 0.79 12.59 5.55
C LEU A 305 -0.54 12.45 6.30
N LYS A 306 -1.04 13.53 6.89
CA LYS A 306 -2.34 13.52 7.57
C LYS A 306 -3.46 13.76 6.54
N THR A 307 -4.17 12.71 6.16
CA THR A 307 -5.19 12.74 5.09
C THR A 307 -6.64 12.63 5.60
N HIS A 308 -6.83 12.23 6.86
CA HIS A 308 -8.13 12.08 7.51
C HIS A 308 -8.01 12.25 9.04
N GLU A 309 -9.12 12.09 9.77
CA GLU A 309 -9.17 12.29 11.23
C GLU A 309 -8.32 11.28 12.02
N GLY A 310 -8.26 10.03 11.56
CA GLY A 310 -7.42 8.96 12.11
C GLY A 310 -5.90 9.19 11.99
N PRO A 311 -5.06 8.20 12.31
CA PRO A 311 -3.59 8.32 12.20
C PRO A 311 -3.14 8.74 10.79
N PRO A 312 -1.99 9.42 10.63
CA PRO A 312 -1.48 9.80 9.33
C PRO A 312 -1.12 8.55 8.51
N VAL A 313 -1.33 8.64 7.21
CA VAL A 313 -0.99 7.59 6.25
C VAL A 313 0.49 7.67 5.92
N ARG A 314 1.08 6.55 5.53
CA ARG A 314 2.46 6.53 5.04
C ARG A 314 2.43 6.64 3.52
N ILE A 315 3.22 7.57 3.00
CA ILE A 315 3.49 7.72 1.58
C ILE A 315 4.92 7.27 1.34
N GLU A 316 5.10 6.36 0.37
CA GLU A 316 6.41 5.96 -0.12
C GLU A 316 6.59 6.44 -1.55
N LEU A 317 7.77 6.91 -1.91
CA LEU A 317 8.08 7.41 -3.24
C LEU A 317 9.54 7.12 -3.61
N PRO A 318 9.86 6.95 -4.91
CA PRO A 318 11.24 6.82 -5.34
C PRO A 318 12.06 8.08 -4.97
N VAL A 319 13.29 7.89 -4.50
CA VAL A 319 14.20 8.99 -4.10
C VAL A 319 14.43 9.99 -5.24
N TRP A 320 14.42 9.54 -6.50
CA TRP A 320 14.57 10.43 -7.65
C TRP A 320 13.49 11.54 -7.70
N VAL A 321 12.28 11.29 -7.19
CA VAL A 321 11.19 12.29 -7.12
C VAL A 321 11.58 13.44 -6.18
N TYR A 322 12.30 13.12 -5.10
CA TYR A 322 12.87 14.14 -4.21
C TYR A 322 14.02 14.88 -4.90
N GLU A 323 14.97 14.16 -5.51
CA GLU A 323 16.13 14.74 -6.18
C GLU A 323 15.75 15.66 -7.35
N ALA A 324 14.68 15.34 -8.07
CA ALA A 324 14.10 16.17 -9.12
C ALA A 324 13.28 17.37 -8.58
N GLY A 325 13.11 17.49 -7.26
CA GLY A 325 12.32 18.56 -6.63
C GLY A 325 10.82 18.45 -6.82
N LEU A 326 10.30 17.30 -7.26
CA LEU A 326 8.89 17.08 -7.59
C LEU A 326 8.02 16.74 -6.37
N HIS A 327 8.65 16.32 -5.27
CA HIS A 327 7.96 15.84 -4.07
C HIS A 327 6.88 16.79 -3.50
N PRO A 328 7.01 18.14 -3.47
CA PRO A 328 5.95 19.00 -2.94
C PRO A 328 4.70 18.92 -3.83
N THR A 329 4.89 18.98 -5.14
CA THR A 329 3.82 18.89 -6.15
C THR A 329 3.14 17.52 -6.12
N VAL A 330 3.92 16.44 -6.04
CA VAL A 330 3.38 15.07 -5.93
C VAL A 330 2.53 14.90 -4.67
N LEU A 331 2.97 15.43 -3.53
CA LEU A 331 2.19 15.37 -2.29
C LEU A 331 0.92 16.21 -2.36
N ASP A 332 0.91 17.32 -3.10
CA ASP A 332 -0.32 18.07 -3.38
C ASP A 332 -1.29 17.29 -4.28
N PHE A 333 -0.78 16.51 -5.25
CA PHE A 333 -1.62 15.62 -6.04
C PHE A 333 -2.26 14.54 -5.18
N VAL A 334 -1.49 13.92 -4.26
CA VAL A 334 -2.02 12.96 -3.28
C VAL A 334 -3.11 13.60 -2.41
N ARG A 335 -2.88 14.80 -1.88
CA ARG A 335 -3.90 15.54 -1.11
C ARG A 335 -5.15 15.79 -1.95
N GLY A 336 -4.99 16.15 -3.22
CA GLY A 336 -6.11 16.41 -4.12
C GLY A 336 -6.97 15.17 -4.35
N GLU A 337 -6.34 14.04 -4.64
CA GLU A 337 -7.00 12.74 -4.80
C GLU A 337 -7.77 12.32 -3.54
N VAL A 338 -7.18 12.55 -2.36
CA VAL A 338 -7.83 12.28 -1.07
C VAL A 338 -9.05 13.18 -0.83
N ILE A 339 -8.99 14.46 -1.20
CA ILE A 339 -10.14 15.38 -1.07
C ILE A 339 -11.29 14.91 -1.97
N ILE A 340 -10.98 14.49 -3.20
CA ILE A 340 -11.97 13.96 -4.15
C ILE A 340 -12.63 12.71 -3.56
N GLY A 341 -11.82 11.73 -3.13
CA GLY A 341 -12.30 10.44 -2.59
C GLY A 341 -12.82 10.50 -1.16
N GLY A 342 -12.74 11.65 -0.49
CA GLY A 342 -13.33 11.84 0.84
C GLY A 342 -12.58 11.15 1.98
N GLY A 343 -11.25 11.06 1.88
CA GLY A 343 -10.38 10.48 2.92
C GLY A 343 -9.43 9.39 2.42
N TYR A 344 -9.61 8.95 1.17
CA TYR A 344 -8.75 7.99 0.48
C TYR A 344 -8.59 8.41 -1.00
N PRO A 345 -7.48 8.11 -1.69
CA PRO A 345 -7.29 8.52 -3.08
C PRO A 345 -8.39 7.99 -4.00
N TYR A 346 -9.10 8.90 -4.67
CA TYR A 346 -10.22 8.57 -5.56
C TYR A 346 -9.81 7.61 -6.69
N VAL A 347 -8.60 7.81 -7.24
CA VAL A 347 -8.06 6.99 -8.32
C VAL A 347 -7.89 5.53 -7.89
N ILE A 348 -7.44 5.27 -6.66
CA ILE A 348 -7.29 3.92 -6.12
C ILE A 348 -8.66 3.29 -5.85
N GLU A 349 -9.56 4.01 -5.16
CA GLU A 349 -10.92 3.53 -4.86
C GLU A 349 -11.69 3.17 -6.15
N THR A 350 -11.46 3.92 -7.22
CA THR A 350 -12.10 3.66 -8.50
C THR A 350 -11.48 2.46 -9.21
N ALA A 351 -10.15 2.29 -9.15
CA ALA A 351 -9.48 1.12 -9.71
C ALA A 351 -9.92 -0.18 -9.02
N ASP A 352 -10.01 -0.22 -7.68
CA ASP A 352 -10.55 -1.35 -6.91
C ASP A 352 -11.95 -1.71 -7.41
N ARG A 353 -12.86 -0.74 -7.43
CA ARG A 353 -14.24 -0.95 -7.88
C ARG A 353 -14.35 -1.46 -9.32
N VAL A 354 -13.43 -1.08 -10.20
CA VAL A 354 -13.35 -1.57 -11.58
C VAL A 354 -12.82 -3.01 -11.63
N ALA A 355 -11.86 -3.35 -10.77
CA ALA A 355 -11.24 -4.67 -10.73
C ALA A 355 -12.14 -5.75 -10.12
N VAL A 356 -12.98 -5.39 -9.13
CA VAL A 356 -13.77 -6.34 -8.31
C VAL A 356 -14.59 -7.33 -9.15
N LEU A 357 -14.36 -8.62 -8.92
CA LEU A 357 -15.17 -9.73 -9.44
C LEU A 357 -16.29 -10.07 -8.46
N GLN A 358 -17.52 -9.71 -8.85
CA GLN A 358 -18.73 -9.94 -8.06
C GLN A 358 -19.17 -11.40 -8.05
N ALA A 359 -20.18 -11.72 -7.25
CA ALA A 359 -20.70 -13.08 -7.13
C ALA A 359 -21.33 -13.59 -8.44
N GLU A 360 -21.87 -12.67 -9.24
CA GLU A 360 -22.46 -12.88 -10.56
C GLU A 360 -21.36 -13.21 -11.59
N ASP A 361 -20.24 -12.46 -11.59
CA ASP A 361 -19.09 -12.70 -12.48
C ASP A 361 -18.49 -14.10 -12.25
N ARG A 362 -18.42 -14.52 -10.98
CA ARG A 362 -17.97 -15.87 -10.62
C ARG A 362 -18.89 -16.95 -11.20
N GLN A 363 -20.20 -16.72 -11.23
CA GLN A 363 -21.16 -17.66 -11.83
C GLN A 363 -21.00 -17.71 -13.36
N ILE A 364 -20.81 -16.56 -13.99
CA ILE A 364 -20.55 -16.46 -15.43
C ILE A 364 -19.27 -17.22 -15.79
N PHE A 365 -18.19 -17.02 -15.04
CA PHE A 365 -16.93 -17.73 -15.24
C PHE A 365 -17.11 -19.25 -15.20
N PHE A 366 -17.75 -19.79 -14.17
CA PHE A 366 -17.94 -21.25 -14.07
C PHE A 366 -18.86 -21.82 -15.15
N ARG A 367 -19.88 -21.07 -15.59
CA ARG A 367 -20.74 -21.47 -16.70
C ARG A 367 -19.95 -21.53 -18.01
N LEU A 368 -19.20 -20.48 -18.33
CA LEU A 368 -18.37 -20.43 -19.54
C LEU A 368 -17.30 -21.53 -19.52
N LEU A 369 -16.68 -21.77 -18.37
CA LEU A 369 -15.72 -22.86 -18.19
C LEU A 369 -16.35 -24.23 -18.46
N GLN A 370 -17.58 -24.46 -17.99
CA GLN A 370 -18.31 -25.70 -18.23
C GLN A 370 -18.63 -25.87 -19.73
N GLU A 371 -19.21 -24.85 -20.36
CA GLU A 371 -19.57 -24.88 -21.78
C GLU A 371 -18.33 -25.10 -22.67
N TRP A 372 -17.22 -24.45 -22.35
CA TRP A 372 -15.93 -24.64 -23.03
C TRP A 372 -15.39 -26.06 -22.83
N ALA A 373 -15.40 -26.59 -21.61
CA ALA A 373 -14.90 -27.94 -21.33
C ALA A 373 -15.74 -29.02 -22.04
N GLU A 374 -17.06 -28.86 -22.10
CA GLU A 374 -17.96 -29.75 -22.85
C GLU A 374 -17.69 -29.71 -24.35
N LYS A 375 -17.45 -28.52 -24.91
CA LYS A 375 -17.12 -28.34 -26.33
C LYS A 375 -15.79 -29.00 -26.71
N GLU A 376 -14.78 -28.88 -25.85
CA GLU A 376 -13.42 -29.38 -26.12
C GLU A 376 -13.18 -30.82 -25.60
N ASP A 377 -14.24 -31.52 -25.17
CA ASP A 377 -14.19 -32.89 -24.62
C ASP A 377 -13.22 -33.05 -23.43
N ILE A 378 -13.12 -32.00 -22.60
CA ILE A 378 -12.32 -32.00 -21.38
C ILE A 378 -13.18 -32.53 -20.23
N ASN A 379 -12.68 -33.56 -19.55
CA ASN A 379 -13.36 -34.18 -18.38
C ASN A 379 -13.27 -33.27 -17.14
N LEU A 380 -14.08 -32.21 -17.13
CA LEU A 380 -14.27 -31.29 -16.02
C LEU A 380 -15.43 -31.74 -15.14
N ARG A 381 -15.17 -31.99 -13.85
CA ARG A 381 -16.19 -32.41 -12.89
C ARG A 381 -16.40 -31.34 -11.84
N PHE A 382 -17.66 -30.93 -11.67
CA PHE A 382 -18.10 -30.06 -10.60
C PHE A 382 -18.67 -30.86 -9.44
N SER A 383 -18.49 -30.38 -8.21
CA SER A 383 -19.14 -30.98 -7.04
C SER A 383 -20.65 -30.81 -7.14
N ARG A 384 -21.41 -31.80 -6.64
CA ARG A 384 -22.89 -31.78 -6.61
C ARG A 384 -23.45 -30.51 -5.94
N LYS A 385 -22.71 -29.95 -4.98
CA LYS A 385 -23.06 -28.73 -4.25
C LYS A 385 -22.93 -27.48 -5.13
N MET A 386 -21.90 -27.42 -5.99
CA MET A 386 -21.71 -26.30 -6.92
C MET A 386 -22.76 -26.33 -8.03
N ILE A 387 -23.02 -27.52 -8.59
CA ILE A 387 -24.05 -27.74 -9.62
C ILE A 387 -25.43 -27.26 -9.14
N SER A 388 -25.80 -27.58 -7.88
CA SER A 388 -27.07 -27.12 -7.30
C SER A 388 -27.17 -25.59 -7.11
N LYS A 389 -26.05 -24.87 -6.99
CA LYS A 389 -26.03 -23.40 -6.85
C LYS A 389 -26.09 -22.71 -8.20
N VAL A 390 -25.39 -23.24 -9.20
CA VAL A 390 -25.36 -22.70 -10.57
C VAL A 390 -26.72 -22.91 -11.26
N LEU A 391 -27.32 -24.10 -11.12
CA LEU A 391 -28.62 -24.42 -11.75
C LEU A 391 -29.83 -23.73 -11.10
N ARG A 392 -29.75 -23.31 -9.82
CA ARG A 392 -30.89 -22.65 -9.13
C ARG A 392 -31.11 -21.19 -9.53
N ARG A 393 -30.16 -20.56 -10.23
CA ARG A 393 -30.19 -19.12 -10.54
C ARG A 393 -30.08 -18.81 -12.03
N GLY A 394 -30.00 -19.84 -12.88
CA GLY A 394 -29.99 -19.73 -14.33
C GLY A 394 -31.36 -19.87 -15.01
N ASN A 395 -32.44 -19.96 -14.22
CA ASN A 395 -33.83 -19.92 -14.68
C ASN A 395 -34.50 -18.61 -14.26
#